data_AF-A0A966KFV9-F1
#
_entry.id   AF-A0A966KFV9-F1
#
_cell.length_a   1.000
_cell.length_b   1.000
_cell.length_c   1.000
_cell.angle_alpha   90.00
_cell.angle_beta   90.00
_cell.angle_gamma   90.00
#
_symmetry.space_group_name_H-M   'P 1'
#
loop_
_entity.id
_entity.type
_entity.pdbx_description
1 polymer ?
#
loop_
_entity_poly.entity_id
_entity_poly.type
_entity_poly.pdbx_seq_one_letter_code
_entity_poly.pdbx_strand_id
1 'polypeptide(L)'
;MGKVFEVSGHTIGHIAVYFEESKLLFTADSLMALGCGRLFEGTPSQMWQSLKKLSNLPDETVVCSGHEYTETNANFALTIDPHNQDLMRRYENIKKLRSDGIPTVPSNLAEERNTNPFLRPWSKNIRANLDMIDATDDEVFAKIRALKDAY
;
A
#
# COMPACT_ATOMS: atom_id res chain seq x y z
N MET A 1 -8.85 22.76 -6.99
CA MET A 1 -10.03 21.86 -7.02
C MET A 1 -9.54 20.41 -6.92
N GLY A 2 -10.22 19.53 -6.19
CA GLY A 2 -9.79 18.14 -6.00
C GLY A 2 -10.10 17.25 -7.21
N LYS A 3 -9.17 16.38 -7.60
CA LYS A 3 -9.36 15.34 -8.62
C LYS A 3 -9.85 14.06 -7.96
N VAL A 4 -10.97 13.53 -8.45
CA VAL A 4 -11.57 12.28 -7.95
C VAL A 4 -11.05 11.10 -8.76
N PHE A 5 -10.65 10.04 -8.07
CA PHE A 5 -10.28 8.75 -8.63
C PHE A 5 -11.28 7.69 -8.18
N GLU A 6 -11.82 6.94 -9.12
CA GLU A 6 -12.56 5.71 -8.83
C GLU A 6 -11.54 4.59 -8.53
N VAL A 7 -11.62 4.05 -7.32
CA VAL A 7 -10.65 3.13 -6.72
C VAL A 7 -11.33 1.89 -6.13
N SER A 8 -12.20 1.26 -6.92
CA SER A 8 -12.89 0.02 -6.53
C SER A 8 -11.90 -1.08 -6.11
N GLY A 9 -12.27 -1.83 -5.08
CA GLY A 9 -11.45 -2.92 -4.53
C GLY A 9 -11.91 -3.30 -3.13
N HIS A 10 -11.79 -2.37 -2.18
CA HIS A 10 -12.33 -2.55 -0.84
C HIS A 10 -13.85 -2.69 -0.88
N THR A 11 -14.49 -1.67 -1.45
CA THR A 11 -15.88 -1.68 -1.92
C THR A 11 -15.93 -1.34 -3.40
N ILE A 12 -17.04 -1.67 -4.07
CA ILE A 12 -17.30 -1.23 -5.43
C ILE A 12 -17.76 0.23 -5.38
N GLY A 13 -17.15 1.11 -6.17
CA GLY A 13 -17.46 2.53 -6.18
C GLY A 13 -16.72 3.35 -5.11
N HIS A 14 -15.76 2.75 -4.40
CA HIS A 14 -14.86 3.50 -3.51
C HIS A 14 -14.13 4.60 -4.30
N ILE A 15 -13.96 5.79 -3.70
CA ILE A 15 -13.24 6.91 -4.31
C ILE A 15 -12.03 7.34 -3.50
N ALA A 16 -11.05 7.91 -4.18
CA ALA A 16 -9.94 8.65 -3.58
C ALA A 16 -9.94 10.07 -4.15
N VAL A 17 -9.47 11.04 -3.36
CA VAL A 17 -9.47 12.46 -3.77
C VAL A 17 -8.08 13.04 -3.62
N TYR A 18 -7.53 13.56 -4.71
CA TYR A 18 -6.21 14.19 -4.77
C TYR A 18 -6.34 15.71 -4.91
N PHE A 19 -5.62 16.45 -4.07
CA PHE A 19 -5.51 17.91 -4.13
C PHE A 19 -4.11 18.29 -4.61
N GLU A 20 -3.99 18.68 -5.88
CA GLU A 20 -2.69 18.86 -6.54
C GLU A 20 -1.85 20.02 -6.00
N GLU A 21 -2.48 21.10 -5.54
CA GLU A 21 -1.78 22.24 -4.95
C GLU A 21 -1.14 21.89 -3.60
N SER A 22 -1.86 21.14 -2.76
CA SER A 22 -1.39 20.73 -1.42
C SER A 22 -0.69 19.37 -1.41
N LYS A 23 -0.66 18.67 -2.55
CA LYS A 23 -0.12 17.30 -2.70
C LYS A 23 -0.77 16.26 -1.79
N LEU A 24 -1.98 16.52 -1.29
CA LEU A 24 -2.69 15.60 -0.39
C LEU A 24 -3.54 14.61 -1.19
N LEU A 25 -3.40 13.32 -0.88
CA LEU A 25 -4.22 12.24 -1.42
C LEU A 25 -4.99 11.54 -0.30
N PHE A 26 -6.31 11.68 -0.28
CA PHE A 26 -7.17 10.98 0.65
C PHE A 26 -7.64 9.66 0.03
N THR A 27 -7.23 8.54 0.63
CA THR A 27 -7.41 7.20 0.05
C THR A 27 -8.37 6.32 0.84
N ALA A 28 -8.74 6.74 2.06
CA ALA A 28 -9.49 5.94 3.03
C ALA A 28 -8.98 4.49 3.05
N ASP A 29 -9.77 3.54 2.54
CA ASP A 29 -9.48 2.12 2.64
C ASP A 29 -8.95 1.50 1.34
N SER A 30 -8.58 2.31 0.34
CA SER A 30 -7.92 1.81 -0.87
C SER A 30 -6.41 1.59 -0.64
N LEU A 31 -5.59 2.64 -0.75
CA LEU A 31 -4.17 2.62 -0.41
C LEU A 31 -3.99 2.97 1.06
N MET A 32 -3.26 2.15 1.81
CA MET A 32 -2.91 2.40 3.21
C MET A 32 -1.40 2.42 3.36
N ALA A 33 -0.89 3.05 4.43
CA ALA A 33 0.54 2.97 4.73
C ALA A 33 0.99 1.51 4.89
N LEU A 34 1.92 1.06 4.03
CA LEU A 34 2.39 -0.33 3.91
C LEU A 34 1.30 -1.38 3.60
N GLY A 35 0.11 -0.95 3.17
CA GLY A 35 -1.03 -1.84 2.96
C GLY A 35 -1.98 -1.41 1.85
N CYS A 36 -3.04 -2.18 1.72
CA CYS A 36 -4.27 -1.80 1.04
C CYS A 36 -5.47 -2.38 1.81
N GLY A 37 -6.67 -1.89 1.53
CA GLY A 37 -7.89 -2.43 2.15
C GLY A 37 -8.09 -3.91 1.86
N ARG A 38 -8.78 -4.58 2.79
CA ARG A 38 -9.35 -5.91 2.52
C ARG A 38 -10.38 -5.82 1.41
N LEU A 39 -10.52 -6.88 0.62
CA LEU A 39 -11.45 -6.90 -0.51
C LEU A 39 -12.80 -7.45 -0.03
N PHE A 40 -13.72 -6.57 0.37
CA PHE A 40 -15.06 -7.01 0.79
C PHE A 40 -15.99 -7.22 -0.40
N GLU A 41 -15.93 -6.33 -1.40
CA GLU A 41 -16.84 -6.39 -2.55
C GLU A 41 -16.09 -6.52 -3.89
N GLY A 42 -14.85 -6.01 -3.97
CA GLY A 42 -14.06 -6.01 -5.20
C GLY A 42 -13.15 -7.23 -5.35
N THR A 43 -12.48 -7.28 -6.50
CA THR A 43 -11.51 -8.32 -6.86
C THR A 43 -10.08 -7.84 -6.66
N PRO A 44 -9.09 -8.75 -6.55
CA PRO A 44 -7.68 -8.36 -6.50
C PRO A 44 -7.25 -7.52 -7.70
N SER A 45 -7.72 -7.86 -8.91
CA SER A 45 -7.40 -7.09 -10.11
C SER A 45 -7.97 -5.67 -10.03
N GLN A 46 -9.23 -5.49 -9.58
CA GLN A 46 -9.80 -4.15 -9.37
C GLN A 46 -8.95 -3.31 -8.40
N MET A 47 -8.60 -3.86 -7.23
CA MET A 47 -7.76 -3.14 -6.27
C MET A 47 -6.39 -2.82 -6.88
N TRP A 48 -5.76 -3.75 -7.59
CA TRP A 48 -4.47 -3.49 -8.22
C TRP A 48 -4.55 -2.36 -9.27
N GLN A 49 -5.56 -2.37 -10.14
CA GLN A 49 -5.76 -1.28 -11.09
C GLN A 49 -5.96 0.06 -10.36
N SER A 50 -6.72 0.06 -9.27
CA SER A 50 -6.94 1.24 -8.41
C SER A 50 -5.63 1.75 -7.82
N LEU A 51 -4.81 0.88 -7.24
CA LEU A 51 -3.51 1.26 -6.68
C LEU A 51 -2.54 1.77 -7.76
N LYS A 52 -2.53 1.18 -8.96
CA LYS A 52 -1.73 1.68 -10.09
C LYS A 52 -2.10 3.11 -10.48
N LYS A 53 -3.40 3.46 -10.48
CA LYS A 53 -3.84 4.85 -10.74
C LYS A 53 -3.21 5.81 -9.72
N LEU A 54 -3.23 5.43 -8.44
CA LEU A 54 -2.72 6.24 -7.34
C LEU A 54 -1.19 6.30 -7.32
N SER A 55 -0.49 5.19 -7.62
CA SER A 55 0.97 5.12 -7.60
C SER A 55 1.65 5.96 -8.68
N ASN A 56 0.92 6.35 -9.72
CA ASN A 56 1.37 7.22 -10.80
C ASN A 56 1.32 8.72 -10.45
N LEU A 57 0.87 9.08 -9.24
CA LEU A 57 0.94 10.45 -8.75
C LEU A 57 2.39 10.84 -8.37
N PRO A 58 2.69 12.15 -8.25
CA PRO A 58 4.04 12.63 -7.92
C PRO A 58 4.56 12.07 -6.58
N ASP A 59 5.88 11.91 -6.50
CA ASP A 59 6.63 11.39 -5.34
C ASP A 59 6.33 12.13 -4.05
N GLU A 60 6.19 13.45 -4.12
CA GLU A 60 5.90 14.32 -2.98
C GLU A 60 4.46 14.19 -2.45
N THR A 61 3.61 13.37 -3.09
CA THR A 61 2.23 13.16 -2.66
C THR A 61 2.18 12.58 -1.25
N VAL A 62 1.41 13.23 -0.37
CA VAL A 62 1.15 12.81 1.00
C VAL A 62 -0.13 11.97 1.02
N VAL A 63 -0.01 10.70 1.41
CA VAL A 63 -1.09 9.72 1.46
C VAL A 63 -1.77 9.75 2.82
N CYS A 64 -3.01 10.20 2.83
CA CYS A 64 -3.90 10.27 3.98
C CYS A 64 -4.85 9.06 3.96
N SER A 65 -4.40 7.92 4.52
CA SER A 65 -5.21 6.70 4.63
C SER A 65 -6.16 6.72 5.83
N GLY A 66 -7.18 5.84 5.81
CA GLY A 66 -8.28 5.86 6.77
C GLY A 66 -7.96 5.32 8.17
N HIS A 67 -6.89 4.51 8.32
CA HIS A 67 -6.62 3.77 9.56
C HIS A 67 -5.13 3.76 9.93
N GLU A 68 -4.87 3.66 11.24
CA GLU A 68 -3.55 3.47 11.84
C GLU A 68 -3.21 1.96 11.91
N TYR A 69 -3.05 1.34 10.74
CA TYR A 69 -2.65 -0.07 10.60
C TYR A 69 -1.16 -0.24 10.26
N THR A 70 -0.38 0.84 10.30
CA THR A 70 0.96 0.86 9.71
C THR A 70 1.91 -0.14 10.35
N GLU A 71 1.87 -0.34 11.68
CA GLU A 71 2.74 -1.31 12.34
C GLU A 71 2.37 -2.76 12.00
N THR A 72 1.09 -3.11 11.99
CA THR A 72 0.64 -4.46 11.59
C THR A 72 0.89 -4.70 10.10
N ASN A 73 0.74 -3.67 9.26
CA ASN A 73 1.11 -3.71 7.85
C ASN A 73 2.63 -3.91 7.66
N ALA A 74 3.46 -3.24 8.45
CA ALA A 74 4.91 -3.38 8.39
C ALA A 74 5.39 -4.77 8.81
N ASN A 75 4.82 -5.34 9.88
CA ASN A 75 5.10 -6.70 10.30
C ASN A 75 4.82 -7.71 9.16
N PHE A 76 3.69 -7.57 8.48
CA PHE A 76 3.40 -8.38 7.29
C PHE A 76 4.34 -8.08 6.12
N ALA A 77 4.60 -6.81 5.82
CA ALA A 77 5.46 -6.44 4.70
C ALA A 77 6.86 -7.08 4.81
N LEU A 78 7.39 -7.20 6.04
CA LEU A 78 8.66 -7.87 6.30
C LEU A 78 8.64 -9.38 6.01
N THR A 79 7.46 -10.04 6.04
CA THR A 79 7.38 -11.45 5.60
C THR A 79 7.39 -11.57 4.07
N ILE A 80 7.06 -10.50 3.35
CA ILE A 80 6.95 -10.47 1.89
C ILE A 80 8.23 -9.97 1.20
N ASP A 81 8.88 -8.94 1.75
CA ASP A 81 10.11 -8.33 1.21
C ASP A 81 11.20 -8.26 2.31
N PRO A 82 11.63 -9.41 2.90
CA PRO A 82 12.46 -9.48 4.10
C PRO A 82 13.89 -8.95 3.95
N HIS A 83 14.29 -8.56 2.73
CA HIS A 83 15.63 -8.05 2.44
C HIS A 83 15.63 -6.58 1.99
N ASN A 84 14.46 -5.94 2.02
CA ASN A 84 14.32 -4.53 1.66
C ASN A 84 14.79 -3.62 2.81
N GLN A 85 15.96 -3.03 2.64
CA GLN A 85 16.57 -2.15 3.65
C GLN A 85 15.73 -0.90 3.96
N ASP A 86 15.01 -0.36 2.97
CA ASP A 86 14.14 0.80 3.19
C ASP A 86 12.94 0.41 4.05
N LEU A 87 12.35 -0.76 3.80
CA LEU A 87 11.27 -1.30 4.62
C LEU A 87 11.73 -1.58 6.06
N MET A 88 12.91 -2.18 6.26
CA MET A 88 13.47 -2.41 7.60
C MET A 88 13.66 -1.10 8.36
N ARG A 89 14.25 -0.09 7.72
CA ARG A 89 14.48 1.22 8.33
C ARG A 89 13.15 1.90 8.71
N ARG A 90 12.18 1.84 7.80
CA ARG A 90 10.83 2.38 8.00
C ARG A 90 10.13 1.68 9.17
N TYR A 91 10.25 0.35 9.26
CA TYR A 91 9.68 -0.45 10.34
C TYR A 91 10.20 -0.03 11.72
N GLU A 92 11.51 0.14 11.88
CA GLU A 92 12.08 0.59 13.16
C GLU A 92 11.56 1.98 13.57
N ASN A 93 11.40 2.89 12.61
CA ASN A 93 10.80 4.20 12.87
C ASN A 93 9.32 4.08 13.27
N ILE A 94 8.55 3.26 12.57
CA ILE A 94 7.13 2.99 12.90
C ILE A 94 7.01 2.46 14.32
N LYS A 95 7.79 1.44 14.69
CA LYS A 95 7.77 0.87 16.05
C LYS A 95 8.02 1.92 17.12
N LYS A 96 9.02 2.78 16.91
CA LYS A 96 9.34 3.86 17.84
C LYS A 96 8.18 4.86 17.97
N LEU A 97 7.63 5.33 16.86
CA LEU A 97 6.51 6.26 16.88
C LEU A 97 5.28 5.64 17.57
N ARG A 98 4.98 4.38 17.27
CA ARG A 98 3.84 3.67 17.87
C ARG A 98 4.04 3.38 19.36
N SER A 99 5.25 3.05 19.81
CA SER A 99 5.54 2.91 21.25
C SER A 99 5.33 4.21 22.02
N ASP A 100 5.52 5.35 21.35
CA ASP A 100 5.30 6.69 21.92
C ASP A 100 3.85 7.19 21.73
N GLY A 101 2.95 6.37 21.17
CA GLY A 101 1.56 6.74 20.90
C GLY A 101 1.38 7.74 19.74
N ILE A 102 2.42 7.97 18.95
CA ILE A 102 2.41 8.93 17.84
C ILE A 102 1.82 8.27 16.58
N PRO A 103 0.87 8.91 15.88
CA PRO A 103 0.37 8.41 14.59
C PRO A 103 1.48 8.31 13.53
N THR A 104 1.36 7.33 12.64
CA THR A 104 2.30 7.13 11.52
C THR A 104 1.69 7.40 10.16
N VAL A 105 0.43 7.85 10.15
CA VAL A 105 -0.22 8.50 9.02
C VAL A 105 -0.20 10.03 9.20
N PRO A 106 -0.13 10.82 8.11
CA PRO A 106 -0.02 10.37 6.72
C PRO A 106 1.37 9.85 6.37
N SER A 107 1.49 9.16 5.24
CA SER A 107 2.78 8.74 4.68
C SER A 107 3.10 9.47 3.37
N ASN A 108 4.30 9.28 2.83
CA ASN A 108 4.69 9.82 1.52
C ASN A 108 4.61 8.72 0.43
N LEU A 109 4.13 9.06 -0.77
CA LEU A 109 3.95 8.09 -1.85
C LEU A 109 5.25 7.49 -2.38
N ALA A 110 6.35 8.25 -2.40
CA ALA A 110 7.67 7.70 -2.74
C ALA A 110 8.10 6.65 -1.70
N GLU A 111 7.88 6.92 -0.41
CA GLU A 111 8.13 5.95 0.66
C GLU A 111 7.25 4.70 0.50
N GLU A 112 5.96 4.86 0.17
CA GLU A 112 5.06 3.74 -0.12
C GLU A 112 5.57 2.90 -1.30
N ARG A 113 5.98 3.50 -2.42
CA ARG A 113 6.52 2.72 -3.56
C ARG A 113 7.80 1.95 -3.22
N ASN A 114 8.56 2.44 -2.25
CA ASN A 114 9.79 1.78 -1.82
C ASN A 114 9.55 0.65 -0.80
N THR A 115 8.43 0.67 -0.08
CA THR A 115 8.25 -0.19 1.11
C THR A 115 6.94 -0.96 1.16
N ASN A 116 5.90 -0.53 0.47
CA ASN A 116 4.59 -1.18 0.46
C ASN A 116 4.58 -2.35 -0.53
N PRO A 117 4.39 -3.60 -0.09
CA PRO A 117 4.41 -4.77 -0.97
C PRO A 117 3.30 -4.73 -2.03
N PHE A 118 2.18 -4.07 -1.73
CA PHE A 118 1.04 -3.93 -2.66
C PHE A 118 1.31 -2.95 -3.81
N LEU A 119 2.35 -2.12 -3.73
CA LEU A 119 2.82 -1.26 -4.82
C LEU A 119 4.05 -1.81 -5.55
N ARG A 120 4.51 -3.00 -5.15
CA ARG A 120 5.75 -3.62 -5.63
C ARG A 120 5.57 -5.03 -6.21
N PRO A 121 4.45 -5.39 -6.87
CA PRO A 121 4.31 -6.76 -7.41
C PRO A 121 5.33 -7.10 -8.51
N TRP A 122 5.96 -6.08 -9.12
CA TRP A 122 7.05 -6.21 -10.09
C TRP A 122 8.41 -6.54 -9.46
N SER A 123 8.55 -6.43 -8.12
CA SER A 123 9.82 -6.63 -7.43
C SER A 123 10.32 -8.07 -7.59
N LYS A 124 11.54 -8.23 -8.12
CA LYS A 124 12.19 -9.53 -8.26
C LYS A 124 12.38 -10.23 -6.91
N ASN A 125 12.65 -9.47 -5.85
CA ASN A 125 12.83 -10.03 -4.51
C ASN A 125 11.52 -10.59 -3.95
N ILE A 126 10.42 -9.84 -4.09
CA ILE A 126 9.08 -10.30 -3.67
C ILE A 126 8.69 -11.53 -4.49
N ARG A 127 8.87 -11.49 -5.81
CA ARG A 127 8.57 -12.61 -6.70
C ARG A 127 9.36 -13.87 -6.35
N ALA A 128 10.66 -13.74 -6.07
CA ALA A 128 11.48 -14.86 -5.63
C ALA A 128 11.03 -15.41 -4.27
N ASN A 129 10.74 -14.54 -3.30
CA ASN A 129 10.27 -14.93 -1.97
C ASN A 129 8.89 -15.63 -1.99
N LEU A 130 8.09 -15.38 -3.01
CA LEU A 130 6.75 -15.98 -3.19
C LEU A 130 6.71 -17.15 -4.19
N ASP A 131 7.85 -17.53 -4.78
CA ASP A 131 7.94 -18.51 -5.88
C ASP A 131 7.09 -18.14 -7.11
N MET A 132 7.08 -16.84 -7.48
CA MET A 132 6.25 -16.25 -8.55
C MET A 132 7.08 -15.48 -9.59
N ILE A 133 8.27 -15.98 -9.94
CA ILE A 133 9.21 -15.29 -10.85
C ILE A 133 8.55 -14.90 -12.18
N ASP A 134 7.84 -15.83 -12.81
CA ASP A 134 7.24 -15.67 -14.14
C ASP A 134 5.76 -15.21 -14.13
N ALA A 135 5.21 -14.94 -12.95
CA ALA A 135 3.80 -14.53 -12.82
C ALA A 135 3.56 -13.10 -13.33
N THR A 136 2.32 -12.75 -13.60
CA THR A 136 1.94 -11.35 -13.87
C THR A 136 1.89 -10.52 -12.57
N ASP A 137 1.99 -9.20 -12.68
CA ASP A 137 1.86 -8.32 -11.49
C ASP A 137 0.48 -8.47 -10.81
N ASP A 138 -0.58 -8.68 -11.59
CA ASP A 138 -1.92 -8.94 -11.07
C ASP A 138 -1.97 -10.23 -10.22
N GLU A 139 -1.31 -11.31 -10.65
CA GLU A 139 -1.22 -12.57 -9.91
C GLU A 139 -0.39 -12.41 -8.62
N VAL A 140 0.76 -11.73 -8.70
CA VAL A 140 1.60 -11.46 -7.52
C VAL A 140 0.85 -10.60 -6.51
N PHE A 141 0.16 -9.54 -6.95
CA PHE A 141 -0.69 -8.73 -6.10
C PHE A 141 -1.77 -9.57 -5.41
N ALA A 142 -2.47 -10.42 -6.17
CA ALA A 142 -3.50 -11.29 -5.63
C ALA A 142 -2.95 -12.26 -4.56
N LYS A 143 -1.76 -12.82 -4.78
CA LYS A 143 -1.07 -13.67 -3.80
C LYS A 143 -0.73 -12.90 -2.53
N ILE A 144 -0.16 -11.70 -2.62
CA ILE A 144 0.17 -10.87 -1.45
C ILE A 144 -1.11 -10.56 -0.65
N ARG A 145 -2.21 -10.21 -1.34
CA ARG A 145 -3.49 -9.92 -0.69
C ARG A 145 -4.04 -11.13 0.06
N ALA A 146 -4.05 -12.30 -0.57
CA ALA A 146 -4.49 -13.54 0.05
C ALA A 146 -3.64 -13.92 1.26
N LEU A 147 -2.31 -13.74 1.20
CA LEU A 147 -1.42 -13.95 2.33
C LEU A 147 -1.71 -12.99 3.49
N LYS A 148 -1.98 -11.71 3.20
CA LYS A 148 -2.32 -10.73 4.24
C LYS A 148 -3.66 -11.03 4.92
N ASP A 149 -4.61 -11.58 4.19
CA ASP A 149 -5.92 -11.93 4.74
C ASP A 149 -5.84 -13.12 5.71
N ALA A 150 -4.79 -13.96 5.58
CA ALA A 150 -4.53 -15.11 6.43
C ALA A 150 -3.45 -14.88 7.51
N TYR A 151 -2.86 -13.68 7.58
CA TYR A 151 -1.85 -13.28 8.57
C TYR A 151 -2.49 -12.65 9.80
#